data_AF-A0A0R1JXD9-F1
#
_entry.id   AF-A0A0R1JXD9-F1
#
_cell.length_a   1.000
_cell.length_b   1.000
_cell.length_c   1.000
_cell.angle_alpha   90.00
_cell.angle_beta   90.00
_cell.angle_gamma   90.00
#
_symmetry.space_group_name_H-M   'P 1'
#
loop_
_entity.id
_entity.type
_entity.pdbx_description
1 polymer ?
#
loop_
_entity_poly.entity_id
_entity_poly.type
_entity_poly.pdbx_seq_one_letter_code
_entity_poly.pdbx_strand_id
1 'polypeptide(L)'
;MMLVAAAGVGLAGCTQQTSNSGSASATSREQAAKDYLTGPKQRGLTVSNVNTLTQTDLPSNVQATTAVAFTGESQTPMQVMTFKTQAAATTARQYYVKQQLRTYTDRRVLFTAERTLGREWFTKYQQAIFRQ
;
A
#
# COMPACT_ATOMS: atom_id res chain seq x y z
N MET A 1 -25.16 68.45 -23.87
CA MET A 1 -24.96 67.78 -22.56
C MET A 1 -23.89 66.71 -22.79
N MET A 2 -22.64 66.97 -22.39
CA MET A 2 -21.99 66.40 -21.17
C MET A 2 -21.89 64.86 -21.24
N LEU A 3 -20.80 64.12 -20.99
CA LEU A 3 -19.40 64.32 -20.55
C LEU A 3 -18.76 62.91 -20.73
N VAL A 4 -17.69 62.70 -21.52
CA VAL A 4 -16.28 62.45 -21.11
C VAL A 4 -16.03 61.39 -20.02
N ALA A 5 -15.15 60.42 -20.36
CA ALA A 5 -14.19 59.65 -19.52
C ALA A 5 -14.74 58.55 -18.57
N ALA A 6 -14.04 57.47 -18.18
CA ALA A 6 -12.69 56.96 -18.43
C ALA A 6 -12.60 55.48 -17.97
N ALA A 7 -11.48 54.86 -18.39
CA ALA A 7 -10.86 53.59 -18.03
C ALA A 7 -11.20 52.90 -16.69
N GLY A 8 -11.16 51.56 -16.74
CA GLY A 8 -11.02 50.69 -15.58
C GLY A 8 -10.58 49.27 -16.00
N VAL A 9 -9.31 49.11 -16.34
CA VAL A 9 -8.66 47.80 -16.48
C VAL A 9 -8.58 47.15 -15.10
N GLY A 10 -9.49 46.22 -14.82
CA GLY A 10 -9.46 45.40 -13.60
C GLY A 10 -8.53 44.20 -13.77
N LEU A 11 -7.24 44.40 -13.50
CA LEU A 11 -6.30 43.34 -13.12
C LEU A 11 -6.55 42.98 -11.65
N ALA A 12 -7.31 41.91 -11.37
CA ALA A 12 -7.23 41.16 -10.11
C ALA A 12 -8.15 39.94 -10.17
N GLY A 13 -7.55 38.78 -10.41
CA GLY A 13 -8.26 37.51 -10.40
C GLY A 13 -7.30 36.33 -10.32
N CYS A 14 -6.28 36.41 -9.47
CA CYS A 14 -5.57 35.23 -9.03
C CYS A 14 -6.53 34.40 -8.17
N THR A 15 -7.33 33.53 -8.79
CA THR A 15 -7.86 32.37 -8.07
C THR A 15 -6.72 31.38 -7.97
N GLN A 16 -5.84 31.64 -7.00
CA GLN A 16 -4.98 30.63 -6.42
C GLN A 16 -5.94 29.61 -5.82
N GLN A 17 -6.27 28.58 -6.61
CA GLN A 17 -6.89 27.37 -6.12
C GLN A 17 -5.86 26.76 -5.18
N THR A 18 -5.92 27.18 -3.91
CA THR A 18 -5.37 26.46 -2.79
C THR A 18 -6.01 25.10 -2.89
N SER A 19 -5.32 24.18 -3.57
CA SER A 19 -5.53 22.76 -3.38
C SER A 19 -5.32 22.55 -1.90
N ASN A 20 -6.44 22.51 -1.20
CA ASN A 20 -6.59 22.02 0.13
C ASN A 20 -6.18 20.54 0.05
N SER A 21 -4.87 20.28 -0.05
CA SER A 21 -4.28 19.03 0.37
C SER A 21 -4.48 19.02 1.87
N GLY A 22 -5.73 18.71 2.26
CA GLY A 22 -6.01 18.23 3.59
C GLY A 22 -5.05 17.10 3.79
N SER A 23 -3.99 17.38 4.55
CA SER A 23 -3.23 16.38 5.26
C SER A 23 -4.27 15.61 6.04
N ALA A 24 -4.79 14.55 5.42
CA ALA A 24 -5.45 13.50 6.14
C ALA A 24 -4.35 12.99 7.07
N SER A 25 -4.37 13.53 8.30
CA SER A 25 -3.63 13.00 9.42
C SER A 25 -3.98 11.53 9.45
N ALA A 26 -3.08 10.72 8.89
CA ALA A 26 -3.14 9.28 8.99
C ALA A 26 -2.91 8.99 10.46
N THR A 27 -4.00 9.03 11.24
CA THR A 27 -4.07 8.41 12.55
C THR A 27 -3.58 6.99 12.30
N SER A 28 -2.32 6.75 12.63
CA SER A 28 -1.62 5.50 12.43
C SER A 28 -2.22 4.50 13.41
N ARG A 29 -3.46 4.07 13.13
CA ARG A 29 -3.96 2.81 13.66
C ARG A 29 -3.07 1.77 13.02
N GLU A 30 -2.28 1.12 13.86
CA GLU A 30 -1.45 0.00 13.46
C GLU A 30 -2.37 -1.06 12.86
N GLN A 31 -2.49 -1.03 11.53
CA GLN A 31 -3.44 -1.85 10.79
C GLN A 31 -2.90 -3.29 10.76
N ALA A 32 -3.73 -4.27 11.11
CA ALA A 32 -3.30 -5.66 11.11
C ALA A 32 -3.13 -6.15 9.67
N ALA A 33 -2.24 -7.11 9.45
CA ALA A 33 -1.95 -7.65 8.11
C ALA A 33 -3.21 -8.15 7.38
N LYS A 34 -4.18 -8.72 8.10
CA LYS A 34 -5.47 -9.16 7.55
C LYS A 34 -6.33 -8.03 7.01
N ASP A 35 -6.23 -6.83 7.58
CA ASP A 35 -7.07 -5.70 7.18
C ASP A 35 -6.68 -5.19 5.78
N TYR A 36 -5.42 -5.39 5.39
CA TYR A 36 -4.91 -5.13 4.04
C TYR A 36 -5.51 -6.03 2.96
N LEU A 37 -6.17 -7.14 3.33
CA LEU A 37 -6.87 -8.02 2.38
C LEU A 37 -8.22 -7.45 1.94
N THR A 38 -8.69 -6.36 2.58
CA THR A 38 -9.92 -5.67 2.19
C THR A 38 -9.77 -5.03 0.81
N GLY A 39 -8.64 -4.39 0.54
CA GLY A 39 -8.36 -3.75 -0.75
C GLY A 39 -8.40 -4.72 -1.94
N PRO A 40 -7.70 -5.87 -1.91
CA PRO A 40 -7.82 -6.91 -2.93
C PRO A 40 -9.25 -7.38 -3.16
N LYS A 41 -10.01 -7.64 -2.09
CA LYS A 41 -11.42 -8.08 -2.18
C LYS A 41 -12.31 -7.03 -2.84
N GLN A 42 -12.16 -5.75 -2.47
CA GLN A 42 -12.92 -4.65 -3.07
C GLN A 42 -12.62 -4.46 -4.56
N ARG A 43 -11.41 -4.79 -4.99
CA ARG A 43 -10.99 -4.74 -6.40
C ARG A 43 -11.30 -6.02 -7.18
N GLY A 44 -12.05 -6.95 -6.58
CA GLY A 44 -12.44 -8.21 -7.22
C GLY A 44 -11.28 -9.20 -7.43
N LEU A 45 -10.20 -9.08 -6.66
CA LEU A 45 -9.08 -10.03 -6.70
C LEU A 45 -9.39 -11.23 -5.82
N THR A 46 -9.04 -12.43 -6.30
CA THR A 46 -9.19 -13.67 -5.52
C THR A 46 -8.38 -13.60 -4.24
N VAL A 47 -9.03 -13.87 -3.10
CA VAL A 47 -8.38 -14.04 -1.80
C VAL A 47 -9.07 -15.20 -1.09
N SER A 48 -8.40 -16.34 -1.03
CA SER A 48 -8.89 -17.59 -0.44
C SER A 48 -7.88 -18.14 0.56
N ASN A 49 -8.27 -19.13 1.38
CA ASN A 49 -7.40 -19.79 2.37
C ASN A 49 -6.63 -18.79 3.26
N VAL A 50 -7.33 -17.77 3.77
CA VAL A 50 -6.72 -16.75 4.62
C VAL A 50 -6.35 -17.37 5.96
N ASN A 51 -5.05 -17.43 6.24
CA ASN A 51 -4.52 -17.94 7.49
C ASN A 51 -3.67 -16.87 8.18
N THR A 52 -3.96 -16.59 9.46
CA THR A 52 -3.13 -15.69 10.25
C THR A 52 -1.93 -16.46 10.76
N LEU A 53 -0.73 -15.99 10.43
CA LEU A 53 0.51 -16.63 10.85
C LEU A 53 0.95 -16.04 12.19
N THR A 54 0.96 -16.88 13.23
CA THR A 54 1.46 -16.53 14.56
C THR A 54 2.99 -16.56 14.63
N GLN A 55 3.62 -17.27 13.70
CA GLN A 55 5.06 -17.35 13.53
C GLN A 55 5.41 -17.24 12.05
N THR A 56 6.43 -16.44 11.74
CA THR A 56 6.97 -16.29 10.39
C THR A 56 8.39 -16.84 10.36
N ASP A 57 8.78 -17.51 9.28
CA ASP A 57 10.16 -17.99 9.01
C ASP A 57 11.15 -16.84 8.71
N LEU A 58 11.06 -15.75 9.47
CA LEU A 58 11.98 -14.65 9.42
C LEU A 58 13.19 -14.93 10.32
N PRO A 59 14.38 -14.37 10.00
CA PRO A 59 15.55 -14.50 10.85
C PRO A 59 15.28 -13.91 12.24
N SER A 60 15.90 -14.46 13.29
CA SER A 60 15.58 -14.17 14.70
C SER A 60 15.62 -12.69 15.08
N ASN A 61 16.36 -11.86 14.34
CA ASN A 61 16.48 -10.43 14.52
C ASN A 61 15.35 -9.61 13.84
N VAL A 62 14.41 -10.25 13.14
CA VAL A 62 13.30 -9.61 12.43
C VAL A 62 12.01 -10.32 12.79
N GLN A 63 11.08 -9.60 13.40
CA GLN A 63 9.77 -10.13 13.76
C GLN A 63 8.67 -9.30 13.11
N ALA A 64 7.75 -9.98 12.43
CA ALA A 64 6.50 -9.37 11.99
C ALA A 64 5.60 -9.14 13.21
N THR A 65 4.98 -7.96 13.29
CA THR A 65 3.94 -7.68 14.30
C THR A 65 2.71 -8.53 14.01
N THR A 66 2.30 -8.59 12.75
CA THR A 66 1.22 -9.47 12.28
C THR A 66 1.56 -10.00 10.90
N ALA A 67 1.12 -11.22 10.61
CA ALA A 67 1.32 -11.84 9.31
C ALA A 67 0.06 -12.60 8.90
N VAL A 68 -0.29 -12.52 7.62
CA VAL A 68 -1.40 -13.26 7.03
C VAL A 68 -0.94 -13.88 5.72
N ALA A 69 -1.15 -15.17 5.58
CA ALA A 69 -1.01 -15.89 4.32
C ALA A 69 -2.39 -16.03 3.68
N PHE A 70 -2.43 -16.01 2.36
CA PHE A 70 -3.64 -16.27 1.59
C PHE A 70 -3.25 -16.83 0.22
N THR A 71 -4.19 -17.50 -0.42
CA THR A 71 -4.09 -17.93 -1.80
C THR A 71 -4.76 -16.88 -2.67
N GLY A 72 -4.02 -16.32 -3.63
CA GLY A 72 -4.57 -15.41 -4.62
C GLY A 72 -4.86 -16.09 -5.95
N GLU A 73 -4.81 -15.30 -7.02
CA GLU A 73 -5.03 -15.76 -8.39
C GLU A 73 -4.12 -16.94 -8.78
N SER A 74 -4.66 -17.80 -9.65
CA SER A 74 -3.95 -19.03 -10.10
C SER A 74 -3.47 -19.92 -8.95
N GLN A 75 -4.21 -19.95 -7.84
CA GLN A 75 -3.85 -20.68 -6.61
C GLN A 75 -2.47 -20.35 -6.05
N THR A 76 -1.94 -19.16 -6.35
CA THR A 76 -0.59 -18.78 -5.94
C THR A 76 -0.58 -18.32 -4.48
N PRO A 77 0.27 -18.89 -3.61
CA PRO A 77 0.38 -18.44 -2.24
C PRO A 77 1.04 -17.06 -2.15
N MET A 78 0.47 -16.25 -1.26
CA MET A 78 0.83 -14.86 -1.03
C MET A 78 0.78 -14.56 0.46
N GLN A 79 1.52 -13.55 0.88
CA GLN A 79 1.58 -13.17 2.28
C GLN A 79 1.69 -11.65 2.43
N VAL A 80 0.98 -11.11 3.42
CA VAL A 80 1.17 -9.75 3.90
C VAL A 80 1.70 -9.81 5.33
N MET A 81 2.73 -9.02 5.60
CA MET A 81 3.34 -8.89 6.92
C MET A 81 3.42 -7.41 7.29
N THR A 82 3.14 -7.11 8.55
CA THR A 82 3.38 -5.78 9.12
C THR A 82 4.49 -5.86 10.15
N PHE A 83 5.21 -4.75 10.33
CA PHE A 83 6.38 -4.68 11.18
C PHE A 83 6.31 -3.46 12.10
N LYS A 84 7.07 -3.48 13.19
CA LYS A 84 7.21 -2.30 14.06
C LYS A 84 7.99 -1.17 13.39
N THR A 85 8.92 -1.50 12.48
CA THR A 85 9.82 -0.52 11.84
C THR A 85 9.99 -0.78 10.34
N GLN A 86 10.30 0.28 9.59
CA GLN A 86 10.66 0.20 8.16
C GLN A 86 11.91 -0.66 7.94
N ALA A 87 12.89 -0.55 8.83
CA ALA A 87 14.13 -1.33 8.75
C ALA A 87 13.83 -2.83 8.82
N ALA A 88 12.97 -3.26 9.75
CA ALA A 88 12.54 -4.66 9.86
C ALA A 88 11.83 -5.14 8.58
N ALA A 89 10.91 -4.35 8.03
CA ALA A 89 10.22 -4.67 6.77
C ALA A 89 11.20 -4.79 5.59
N THR A 90 12.22 -3.93 5.55
CA THR A 90 13.25 -3.95 4.51
C THR A 90 14.17 -5.17 4.63
N THR A 91 14.57 -5.54 5.85
CA THR A 91 15.36 -6.75 6.09
C THR A 91 14.56 -8.01 5.74
N ALA A 92 13.28 -8.07 6.13
CA ALA A 92 12.37 -9.16 5.73
C ALA A 92 12.24 -9.25 4.21
N ARG A 93 12.10 -8.11 3.51
CA ARG A 93 12.10 -8.07 2.05
C ARG A 93 13.37 -8.70 1.47
N GLN A 94 14.55 -8.30 1.94
CA GLN A 94 15.81 -8.84 1.45
C GLN A 94 15.90 -10.36 1.65
N TYR A 95 15.39 -10.87 2.77
CA TYR A 95 15.31 -12.30 3.04
C TYR A 95 14.45 -13.04 2.00
N TYR A 96 13.23 -12.58 1.74
CA TYR A 96 12.35 -13.23 0.75
C TYR A 96 12.79 -13.04 -0.71
N VAL A 97 13.49 -11.94 -1.02
CA VAL A 97 14.13 -11.76 -2.33
C VAL A 97 15.19 -12.85 -2.56
N LYS A 98 15.98 -13.20 -1.54
CA LYS A 98 16.95 -14.31 -1.62
C LYS A 98 16.28 -15.67 -1.83
N GLN A 99 15.06 -15.84 -1.32
CA GLN A 99 14.22 -17.01 -1.61
C GLN A 99 13.52 -16.95 -2.98
N GLN A 100 13.90 -16.00 -3.84
CA GLN A 100 13.36 -15.81 -5.19
C GLN A 100 11.85 -15.50 -5.24
N LEU A 101 11.26 -15.04 -4.12
CA LEU A 101 9.87 -14.58 -4.10
C LEU A 101 9.75 -13.17 -4.70
N ARG A 102 8.57 -12.86 -5.23
CA ARG A 102 8.21 -11.48 -5.57
C ARG A 102 7.87 -10.75 -4.28
N THR A 103 8.51 -9.61 -4.07
CA THR A 103 8.36 -8.86 -2.82
C THR A 103 8.18 -7.38 -3.12
N TYR A 104 7.31 -6.73 -2.37
CA TYR A 104 7.19 -5.29 -2.36
C TYR A 104 7.01 -4.83 -0.91
N THR A 105 7.73 -3.78 -0.53
CA THR A 105 7.58 -3.17 0.78
C THR A 105 7.33 -1.69 0.62
N ASP A 106 6.43 -1.16 1.43
CA ASP A 106 6.23 0.26 1.62
C ASP A 106 5.85 0.51 3.07
N ARG A 107 6.43 1.57 3.65
CA ARG A 107 6.35 1.85 5.09
C ARG A 107 6.70 0.59 5.91
N ARG A 108 5.81 0.19 6.81
CA ARG A 108 6.04 -0.93 7.71
C ARG A 108 5.35 -2.22 7.24
N VAL A 109 5.05 -2.31 5.95
CA VAL A 109 4.29 -3.42 5.38
C VAL A 109 5.10 -4.08 4.27
N LEU A 110 5.07 -5.40 4.24
CA LEU A 110 5.68 -6.24 3.22
C LEU A 110 4.59 -7.11 2.60
N PHE A 111 4.57 -7.14 1.28
CA PHE A 111 3.80 -8.08 0.50
C PHE A 111 4.77 -9.02 -0.22
N THR A 112 4.53 -10.32 -0.11
CA THR A 112 5.28 -11.35 -0.81
C THR A 112 4.34 -12.28 -1.56
N ALA A 113 4.81 -12.81 -2.68
CA ALA A 113 4.10 -13.81 -3.47
C ALA A 113 5.12 -14.72 -4.16
N GLU A 114 4.72 -15.94 -4.49
CA GLU A 114 5.56 -16.79 -5.32
C GLU A 114 5.82 -16.20 -6.70
N ARG A 115 6.96 -16.60 -7.28
CA ARG A 115 7.42 -16.11 -8.59
C ARG A 115 6.55 -16.59 -9.74
N THR A 116 5.82 -17.69 -9.52
CA THR A 116 4.78 -18.26 -10.40
C THR A 116 3.65 -17.25 -10.67
N LEU A 117 3.41 -16.31 -9.75
CA LEU A 117 2.47 -15.23 -9.99
C LEU A 117 2.96 -14.34 -11.14
N GLY A 118 2.11 -14.15 -12.14
CA GLY A 118 2.36 -13.19 -13.23
C GLY A 118 2.63 -11.79 -12.68
N ARG A 119 3.56 -11.06 -13.31
CA ARG A 119 3.96 -9.70 -12.88
C ARG A 119 2.77 -8.73 -12.82
N GLU A 120 1.86 -8.83 -13.78
CA GLU A 120 0.63 -8.04 -13.84
C GLU A 120 -0.25 -8.30 -12.61
N TRP A 121 -0.46 -9.58 -12.26
CA TRP A 121 -1.21 -9.96 -11.07
C TRP A 121 -0.55 -9.47 -9.80
N PHE A 122 0.76 -9.67 -9.65
CA PHE A 122 1.51 -9.13 -8.52
C PHE A 122 1.29 -7.62 -8.35
N THR A 123 1.35 -6.88 -9.45
CA THR A 123 1.14 -5.42 -9.46
C THR A 123 -0.28 -5.05 -9.04
N LYS A 124 -1.31 -5.79 -9.49
CA LYS A 124 -2.69 -5.58 -9.06
C LYS A 124 -2.87 -5.79 -7.55
N TYR A 125 -2.35 -6.89 -7.00
CA TYR A 125 -2.40 -7.15 -5.56
C TYR A 125 -1.63 -6.10 -4.76
N GLN A 126 -0.43 -5.74 -5.21
CA GLN A 126 0.36 -4.68 -4.60
C GLN A 126 -0.44 -3.36 -4.56
N GLN A 127 -1.01 -2.92 -5.68
CA GLN A 127 -1.81 -1.69 -5.68
C GLN A 127 -3.03 -1.81 -4.77
N ALA A 128 -3.68 -2.97 -4.75
CA ALA A 128 -4.85 -3.21 -3.91
C ALA A 128 -4.52 -3.15 -2.41
N ILE A 129 -3.35 -3.66 -2.01
CA ILE A 129 -2.89 -3.68 -0.61
C ILE A 129 -2.41 -2.29 -0.18
N PHE A 130 -1.62 -1.60 -1.01
CA PHE A 130 -0.91 -0.38 -0.59
C PHE A 130 -1.60 0.93 -0.98
N ARG A 131 -2.63 0.90 -1.84
CA ARG A 131 -3.39 2.10 -2.27
C ARG A 131 -4.87 2.02 -1.87
N GLN A 132 -5.11 1.54 -0.66
CA GLN A 132 -6.41 1.57 0.02
C GLN A 132 -6.60 2.88 0.78
#